data_AF-A0A532AT23-F1
#
_entry.id   AF-A0A532AT23-F1
#
_cell.length_a   1.000
_cell.length_b   1.000
_cell.length_c   1.000
_cell.angle_alpha   90.00
_cell.angle_beta   90.00
_cell.angle_gamma   90.00
#
_symmetry.space_group_name_H-M   'P 1'
#
loop_
_entity.id
_entity.type
_entity.pdbx_description
1 polymer ?
#
loop_
_entity_poly.entity_id
_entity_poly.type
_entity_poly.pdbx_seq_one_letter_code
_entity_poly.pdbx_strand_id
1 'polypeptide(L)'
;GKFDLNDLAGQLQQMSKMGGMGGIMGMMPGMGKMKDQMAAAGLDDKMFGRQLAIISSMTKAERANPDILKHSRKKRIAAGSGTDAAEINKLLKMHRGMADMMKAMGGKGKGGGLMRGMMGGLASKMGLGGMMPGGAGGPGGGMMGGGMPDLSKMDPKQLEALQKQAQAAGLGGMKG
;
A
#
# COMPACT_ATOMS: atom_id res chain seq x y z
N GLY A 1 -18.91 8.43 4.46
CA GLY A 1 -18.31 9.65 5.01
C GLY A 1 -17.15 10.07 4.13
N LYS A 2 -16.86 11.37 4.07
CA LYS A 2 -15.63 11.89 3.43
C LYS A 2 -14.56 11.89 4.51
N PHE A 3 -13.45 11.21 4.27
CA PHE A 3 -12.29 11.25 5.19
C PHE A 3 -11.73 12.67 5.21
N ASP A 4 -11.84 13.34 6.35
CA ASP A 4 -11.39 14.72 6.53
C ASP A 4 -10.14 14.79 7.42
N LEU A 5 -9.64 16.01 7.68
CA LEU A 5 -8.47 16.18 8.54
C LEU A 5 -8.79 15.98 10.04
N ASN A 6 -10.06 16.00 10.45
CA ASN A 6 -10.44 15.69 11.83
C ASN A 6 -10.34 14.19 12.08
N ASP A 7 -10.77 13.36 11.12
CA ASP A 7 -10.62 11.91 11.17
C ASP A 7 -9.14 11.52 11.28
N LEU A 8 -8.30 12.15 10.44
CA LEU A 8 -6.86 11.96 10.50
C LEU A 8 -6.28 12.39 11.86
N ALA A 9 -6.68 13.54 12.39
CA ALA A 9 -6.22 14.00 13.71
C ALA A 9 -6.59 13.00 14.82
N GLY A 10 -7.81 12.47 14.81
CA GLY A 10 -8.24 11.46 15.78
C GLY A 10 -7.37 10.19 15.71
N GLN A 11 -7.07 9.72 14.49
CA GLN A 11 -6.20 8.56 14.28
C GLN A 11 -4.76 8.83 14.72
N LEU A 12 -4.19 9.99 14.36
CA LEU A 12 -2.84 10.38 14.79
C LEU A 12 -2.74 10.52 16.32
N GLN A 13 -3.78 11.04 16.96
CA GLN A 13 -3.83 11.16 18.42
C GLN A 13 -3.90 9.79 19.10
N GLN A 14 -4.67 8.85 18.53
CA GLN A 14 -4.72 7.47 19.03
C GLN A 14 -3.37 6.75 18.84
N MET A 15 -2.74 6.90 17.67
CA MET A 15 -1.40 6.35 17.44
C MET A 15 -0.36 6.97 18.38
N SER A 16 -0.40 8.29 18.58
CA SER A 16 0.49 8.99 19.50
C SER A 16 0.36 8.45 20.94
N LYS A 17 -0.86 8.18 21.42
CA LYS A 17 -1.10 7.58 22.75
C LYS A 17 -0.55 6.15 22.88
N MET A 18 -0.50 5.40 21.78
CA MET A 18 0.04 4.03 21.74
C MET A 18 1.58 3.99 21.65
N GLY A 19 2.25 5.15 21.62
CA GLY A 19 3.71 5.26 21.45
C GLY A 19 4.14 5.46 19.99
N GLY A 20 3.26 6.03 19.16
CA GLY A 20 3.55 6.35 17.76
C GLY A 20 3.83 5.11 16.90
N MET A 21 4.65 5.29 15.86
CA MET A 21 5.09 4.19 14.99
C MET A 21 5.99 3.19 15.76
N GLY A 22 6.78 3.68 16.72
CA GLY A 22 7.69 2.87 17.52
C GLY A 22 6.97 1.95 18.53
N GLY A 23 5.82 2.38 19.05
CA GLY A 23 4.97 1.58 19.93
C GLY A 23 4.30 0.42 19.20
N ILE A 24 3.73 0.68 18.02
CA ILE A 24 3.10 -0.36 17.18
C ILE A 24 4.16 -1.36 16.67
N MET A 25 5.32 -0.86 16.21
CA MET A 25 6.40 -1.73 15.73
C MET A 25 7.02 -2.56 16.87
N GLY A 26 7.01 -2.01 18.10
CA GLY A 26 7.42 -2.73 19.31
C GLY A 26 6.45 -3.84 19.75
N MET A 27 5.19 -3.80 19.31
CA MET A 27 4.21 -4.87 19.54
C MET A 27 4.27 -5.98 18.49
N MET A 28 4.99 -5.79 17.38
CA MET A 28 5.12 -6.81 16.33
C MET A 28 6.27 -7.78 16.67
N PRO A 29 6.00 -9.08 16.90
CA PRO A 29 7.07 -10.04 17.18
C PRO A 29 8.01 -10.14 15.98
N GLY A 30 9.33 -10.02 16.23
CA GLY A 30 10.38 -10.15 15.20
C GLY A 30 10.91 -8.84 14.61
N MET A 31 10.38 -7.66 14.94
CA MET A 31 10.87 -6.36 14.42
C MET A 31 11.70 -5.51 15.39
N GLY A 32 12.13 -6.06 16.53
CA GLY A 32 12.87 -5.32 17.57
C GLY A 32 14.14 -4.60 17.08
N LYS A 33 14.94 -5.22 16.20
CA LYS A 33 16.16 -4.60 15.66
C LYS A 33 15.90 -3.45 14.69
N MET A 34 14.75 -3.49 13.99
CA MET A 34 14.35 -2.44 13.04
C MET A 34 13.75 -1.23 13.77
N LYS A 35 13.12 -1.45 14.93
CA LYS A 35 12.65 -0.40 15.84
C LYS A 35 13.79 0.52 16.26
N ASP A 36 14.90 -0.04 16.75
CA ASP A 36 16.03 0.77 17.24
C ASP A 36 16.70 1.57 16.11
N GLN A 37 16.80 0.99 14.90
CA GLN A 37 17.33 1.69 13.73
C GLN A 37 16.40 2.81 13.24
N MET A 38 15.07 2.60 13.26
CA MET A 38 14.12 3.65 12.88
C MET A 38 13.98 4.75 13.94
N ALA A 39 14.04 4.38 15.22
CA ALA A 39 14.10 5.34 16.33
C ALA A 39 15.39 6.16 16.28
N ALA A 40 16.54 5.53 15.99
CA ALA A 40 17.82 6.21 15.77
C ALA A 40 17.83 7.07 14.49
N ALA A 41 17.06 6.69 13.46
CA ALA A 41 16.83 7.53 12.27
C ALA A 41 15.91 8.72 12.54
N GLY A 42 15.45 8.90 13.78
CA GLY A 42 14.62 10.04 14.19
C GLY A 42 13.22 10.02 13.59
N LEU A 43 12.69 8.85 13.22
CA LEU A 43 11.28 8.75 12.85
C LEU A 43 10.44 9.00 14.10
N ASP A 44 9.78 10.15 14.05
CA ASP A 44 9.80 11.14 15.11
C ASP A 44 8.45 11.11 15.83
N ASP A 45 8.38 10.68 17.09
CA ASP A 45 7.17 10.89 17.90
C ASP A 45 6.78 12.39 17.94
N LYS A 46 7.77 13.27 17.79
CA LYS A 46 7.60 14.71 17.65
C LYS A 46 6.91 15.13 16.34
N MET A 47 7.01 14.33 15.28
CA MET A 47 6.36 14.59 13.99
C MET A 47 4.84 14.44 14.12
N PHE A 48 4.36 13.45 14.87
CA PHE A 48 2.92 13.32 15.18
C PHE A 48 2.42 14.52 15.98
N GLY A 49 3.17 14.95 17.01
CA GLY A 49 2.84 16.14 17.78
C GLY A 49 2.77 17.41 16.92
N ARG A 50 3.74 17.62 16.02
CA ARG A 50 3.75 18.73 15.06
C ARG A 50 2.56 18.68 14.10
N GLN A 51 2.21 17.50 13.61
CA GLN A 51 1.04 17.33 12.73
C GLN A 51 -0.27 17.65 13.45
N LEU A 52 -0.42 17.21 14.70
CA LEU A 52 -1.57 17.56 15.53
C LEU A 52 -1.65 19.08 15.76
N ALA A 53 -0.51 19.74 16.00
CA ALA A 53 -0.44 21.20 16.13
C ALA A 53 -0.80 21.95 14.83
N ILE A 54 -0.42 21.40 13.67
CA ILE A 54 -0.82 21.95 12.36
C ILE A 54 -2.34 21.85 12.18
N ILE A 55 -2.93 20.67 12.46
CA ILE A 55 -4.37 20.47 12.29
C ILE A 55 -5.17 21.32 13.28
N SER A 56 -4.70 21.46 14.53
CA SER A 56 -5.36 22.30 15.53
C SER A 56 -5.37 23.79 15.14
N SER A 57 -4.36 24.24 14.39
CA SER A 57 -4.25 25.62 13.85
C SER A 57 -5.12 25.90 12.61
N MET A 58 -5.81 24.88 12.08
CA MET A 58 -6.75 25.03 10.98
C MET A 58 -8.16 25.37 11.48
N THR A 59 -8.91 26.11 10.67
CA THR A 59 -10.35 26.35 10.88
C THR A 59 -11.18 25.13 10.47
N LYS A 60 -12.43 25.02 10.96
CA LYS A 60 -13.35 23.91 10.64
C LYS A 60 -13.54 23.72 9.12
N ALA A 61 -13.67 24.82 8.38
CA ALA A 61 -13.81 24.78 6.91
C ALA A 61 -12.56 24.22 6.22
N GLU A 62 -11.37 24.56 6.71
CA GLU A 62 -10.11 24.06 6.18
C GLU A 62 -9.89 22.58 6.51
N ARG A 63 -10.33 22.11 7.68
CA ARG A 63 -10.25 20.70 8.06
C ARG A 63 -11.17 19.81 7.23
N ALA A 64 -12.39 20.29 6.95
CA ALA A 64 -13.36 19.57 6.13
C ALA A 64 -12.93 19.50 4.64
N ASN A 65 -12.27 20.55 4.16
CA ASN A 65 -11.86 20.68 2.76
C ASN A 65 -10.39 21.12 2.65
N PRO A 66 -9.43 20.19 2.68
CA PRO A 66 -8.00 20.52 2.55
C PRO A 66 -7.64 21.21 1.23
N ASP A 67 -8.47 21.07 0.18
CA ASP A 67 -8.24 21.70 -1.12
C ASP A 67 -8.28 23.24 -1.08
N ILE A 68 -8.93 23.83 -0.07
CA ILE A 68 -9.01 25.30 0.05
C ILE A 68 -7.72 25.91 0.63
N LEU A 69 -6.78 25.08 1.10
CA LEU A 69 -5.52 25.49 1.69
C LEU A 69 -4.55 26.01 0.62
N LYS A 70 -4.72 27.29 0.27
CA LYS A 70 -3.82 28.06 -0.60
C LYS A 70 -2.68 28.72 0.20
N HIS A 71 -1.78 29.42 -0.49
CA HIS A 71 -0.57 30.03 0.09
C HIS A 71 -0.85 30.90 1.35
N SER A 72 -1.83 31.81 1.29
CA SER A 72 -2.18 32.68 2.43
C SER A 72 -2.61 31.88 3.67
N ARG A 73 -3.43 30.84 3.50
CA ARG A 73 -3.88 29.97 4.61
C ARG A 73 -2.73 29.14 5.18
N LYS A 74 -1.88 28.58 4.32
CA LYS A 74 -0.69 27.85 4.74
C LYS A 74 0.24 28.73 5.58
N LYS A 75 0.46 30.00 5.19
CA LYS A 75 1.27 30.95 5.95
C LYS A 75 0.69 31.21 7.34
N ARG A 76 -0.63 31.40 7.45
CA ARG A 76 -1.31 31.59 8.74
C ARG A 76 -1.19 30.35 9.64
N ILE A 77 -1.42 29.16 9.07
CA ILE A 77 -1.34 27.90 9.81
C ILE A 77 0.09 27.66 10.30
N ALA A 78 1.08 27.81 9.41
CA ALA A 78 2.50 27.71 9.72
C ALA A 78 2.89 28.58 10.93
N ALA A 79 2.50 29.86 10.90
CA ALA A 79 2.73 30.78 12.00
C ALA A 79 2.01 30.37 13.30
N GLY A 80 0.78 29.83 13.20
CA GLY A 80 0.00 29.38 14.35
C GLY A 80 0.49 28.07 14.98
N SER A 81 1.06 27.17 14.18
CA SER A 81 1.57 25.88 14.65
C SER A 81 3.08 25.85 14.93
N GLY A 82 3.80 26.94 14.63
CA GLY A 82 5.26 26.99 14.73
C GLY A 82 5.96 26.03 13.76
N THR A 83 5.37 25.82 12.58
CA THR A 83 5.86 24.88 11.56
C THR A 83 6.00 25.57 10.21
N ASP A 84 6.61 24.88 9.24
CA ASP A 84 6.81 25.42 7.90
C ASP A 84 5.73 25.02 6.90
N ALA A 85 5.59 25.81 5.83
CA ALA A 85 4.74 25.48 4.69
C ALA A 85 5.08 24.11 4.05
N ALA A 86 6.33 23.67 4.18
CA ALA A 86 6.77 22.35 3.75
C ALA A 86 6.13 21.22 4.57
N GLU A 87 6.03 21.38 5.90
CA GLU A 87 5.37 20.38 6.76
C GLU A 87 3.87 20.30 6.48
N ILE A 88 3.23 21.44 6.21
CA ILE A 88 1.82 21.47 5.79
C ILE A 88 1.64 20.71 4.46
N ASN A 89 2.53 20.90 3.49
CA ASN A 89 2.47 20.15 2.23
C ASN A 89 2.66 18.64 2.42
N LYS A 90 3.55 18.22 3.31
CA LYS A 90 3.73 16.80 3.65
C LYS A 90 2.45 16.22 4.26
N LEU A 91 1.83 16.94 5.19
CA LEU A 91 0.57 16.54 5.82
C LEU A 91 -0.55 16.41 4.79
N LEU A 92 -0.67 17.35 3.84
CA LEU A 92 -1.67 17.28 2.77
C LEU A 92 -1.47 16.08 1.85
N LYS A 93 -0.22 15.75 1.50
CA LYS A 93 0.08 14.55 0.70
C LYS A 93 -0.27 13.27 1.45
N MET A 94 0.06 13.21 2.74
CA MET A 94 -0.27 12.07 3.61
C MET A 94 -1.79 11.89 3.73
N HIS A 95 -2.53 12.97 4.01
CA HIS A 95 -3.99 12.95 4.06
C HIS A 95 -4.58 12.46 2.74
N ARG A 96 -4.10 12.96 1.59
CA ARG A 96 -4.58 12.53 0.29
C ARG A 96 -4.34 11.04 0.03
N GLY A 97 -3.13 10.54 0.29
CA GLY A 97 -2.82 9.12 0.11
C GLY A 97 -3.68 8.22 1.01
N MET A 98 -3.89 8.64 2.25
CA MET A 98 -4.71 7.91 3.21
C MET A 98 -6.21 8.02 2.89
N ALA A 99 -6.68 9.16 2.40
CA ALA A 99 -8.04 9.35 1.90
C ALA A 99 -8.31 8.45 0.68
N ASP A 100 -7.34 8.36 -0.24
CA ASP A 100 -7.42 7.50 -1.43
C ASP A 100 -7.44 6.02 -1.03
N MET A 101 -6.60 5.61 -0.07
CA MET A 101 -6.62 4.25 0.49
C MET A 101 -7.94 3.96 1.22
N MET A 102 -8.43 4.86 2.07
CA MET A 102 -9.68 4.69 2.79
C MET A 102 -10.87 4.68 1.82
N LYS A 103 -10.80 5.42 0.71
CA LYS A 103 -11.79 5.37 -0.37
C LYS A 103 -11.71 4.06 -1.16
N ALA A 104 -10.52 3.52 -1.37
CA ALA A 104 -10.32 2.22 -2.00
C ALA A 104 -10.83 1.07 -1.11
N MET A 105 -10.59 1.15 0.21
CA MET A 105 -10.94 0.12 1.19
C MET A 105 -12.40 0.22 1.68
N GLY A 106 -12.89 1.44 1.94
CA GLY A 106 -14.29 1.73 2.27
C GLY A 106 -15.21 1.73 1.04
N GLY A 107 -14.63 1.72 -0.16
CA GLY A 107 -15.32 1.66 -1.43
C GLY A 107 -15.74 0.24 -1.82
N LYS A 108 -16.59 -0.40 -1.01
CA LYS A 108 -17.30 -1.64 -1.40
C LYS A 108 -18.27 -1.45 -2.59
N GLY A 109 -18.26 -0.29 -3.27
CA GLY A 109 -19.18 0.02 -4.37
C GLY A 109 -18.63 0.73 -5.61
N LYS A 110 -17.44 1.36 -5.58
CA LYS A 110 -16.96 2.13 -6.76
C LYS A 110 -15.45 2.06 -7.08
N GLY A 111 -14.58 1.72 -6.12
CA GLY A 111 -13.14 1.56 -6.36
C GLY A 111 -12.75 0.11 -6.69
N GLY A 112 -13.29 -0.85 -5.93
CA GLY A 112 -13.09 -2.27 -6.21
C GLY A 112 -13.72 -2.74 -7.53
N GLY A 113 -14.78 -2.06 -8.02
CA GLY A 113 -15.44 -2.38 -9.28
C GLY A 113 -14.62 -2.02 -10.53
N LEU A 114 -13.83 -0.95 -10.49
CA LEU A 114 -12.94 -0.59 -11.60
C LEU A 114 -11.77 -1.58 -11.70
N MET A 115 -11.16 -1.94 -10.57
CA MET A 115 -10.05 -2.91 -10.54
C MET A 115 -10.55 -4.32 -10.84
N ARG A 116 -11.73 -4.72 -10.32
CA ARG A 116 -12.40 -5.99 -10.67
C ARG A 116 -12.92 -6.01 -12.10
N GLY A 117 -13.32 -4.87 -12.66
CA GLY A 117 -13.75 -4.74 -14.06
C GLY A 117 -12.57 -4.81 -15.02
N MET A 118 -11.44 -4.19 -14.67
CA MET A 118 -10.20 -4.26 -15.44
C MET A 118 -9.56 -5.65 -15.36
N MET A 119 -9.50 -6.25 -14.17
CA MET A 119 -8.98 -7.60 -13.96
C MET A 119 -9.94 -8.67 -14.51
N GLY A 120 -11.26 -8.46 -14.42
CA GLY A 120 -12.27 -9.33 -15.03
C GLY A 120 -12.27 -9.24 -16.56
N GLY A 121 -12.16 -8.05 -17.13
CA GLY A 121 -12.03 -7.87 -18.59
C GLY A 121 -10.74 -8.48 -19.14
N LEU A 122 -9.64 -8.41 -18.39
CA LEU A 122 -8.37 -9.04 -18.75
C LEU A 122 -8.42 -10.57 -18.58
N ALA A 123 -9.05 -11.09 -17.52
CA ALA A 123 -9.26 -12.52 -17.32
C ALA A 123 -10.18 -13.15 -18.37
N SER A 124 -11.25 -12.45 -18.78
CA SER A 124 -12.11 -12.87 -19.90
C SER A 124 -11.37 -12.85 -21.24
N LYS A 125 -10.50 -11.85 -21.46
CA LYS A 125 -9.69 -11.77 -22.70
C LYS A 125 -8.52 -12.77 -22.73
N MET A 126 -8.11 -13.28 -21.57
CA MET A 126 -7.06 -14.28 -21.41
C MET A 126 -7.61 -15.70 -21.18
N GLY A 127 -8.91 -15.92 -21.33
CA GLY A 127 -9.55 -17.25 -21.24
C GLY A 127 -9.58 -17.86 -19.83
N LEU A 128 -9.17 -17.11 -18.81
CA LEU A 128 -9.07 -17.56 -17.42
C LEU A 128 -10.37 -17.36 -16.62
N GLY A 129 -11.48 -17.02 -17.29
CA GLY A 129 -12.79 -16.78 -16.66
C GLY A 129 -13.54 -18.04 -16.21
N GLY A 130 -12.99 -19.24 -16.43
CA GLY A 130 -13.64 -20.52 -16.12
C GLY A 130 -13.24 -21.18 -14.81
N MET A 131 -12.34 -20.59 -14.01
CA MET A 131 -11.80 -21.21 -12.80
C MET A 131 -12.02 -20.31 -11.58
N MET A 132 -13.25 -20.29 -11.05
CA MET A 132 -13.50 -19.90 -9.67
C MET A 132 -14.21 -21.03 -8.92
N PRO A 133 -13.79 -21.35 -7.69
CA PRO A 133 -14.20 -22.55 -6.97
C PRO A 133 -15.46 -22.28 -6.15
N GLY A 134 -16.53 -22.98 -6.46
CA GLY A 134 -17.74 -22.95 -5.65
C GLY A 134 -18.92 -23.62 -6.34
N GLY A 135 -19.12 -24.92 -6.07
CA GLY A 135 -20.34 -25.64 -6.42
C GLY A 135 -20.13 -26.93 -7.19
N ALA A 136 -20.07 -28.03 -6.45
CA ALA A 136 -20.50 -29.40 -6.75
C ALA A 136 -20.72 -29.86 -8.21
N GLY A 137 -20.02 -30.93 -8.59
CA GLY A 137 -20.59 -32.01 -9.42
C GLY A 137 -19.89 -32.31 -10.74
N GLY A 138 -18.93 -33.24 -10.74
CA GLY A 138 -18.38 -33.86 -11.95
C GLY A 138 -17.18 -34.78 -11.65
N PRO A 139 -17.16 -36.06 -12.08
CA PRO A 139 -16.23 -37.06 -11.56
C PRO A 139 -14.89 -36.98 -12.29
N GLY A 140 -13.81 -36.74 -11.55
CA GLY A 140 -12.47 -36.69 -12.12
C GLY A 140 -11.43 -36.41 -11.05
N GLY A 141 -11.18 -37.39 -10.19
CA GLY A 141 -10.01 -37.39 -9.33
C GLY A 141 -8.73 -37.46 -10.16
N GLY A 142 -7.75 -36.62 -9.82
CA GLY A 142 -6.43 -36.59 -10.44
C GLY A 142 -5.71 -35.27 -10.14
N MET A 143 -5.18 -35.11 -8.92
CA MET A 143 -3.74 -35.09 -8.66
C MET A 143 -2.94 -34.00 -9.42
N MET A 144 -2.54 -32.98 -8.66
CA MET A 144 -1.16 -32.51 -8.49
C MET A 144 -0.15 -32.90 -9.59
N GLY A 145 0.45 -31.91 -10.24
CA GLY A 145 1.72 -32.13 -10.96
C GLY A 145 2.02 -31.06 -12.00
N GLY A 146 2.95 -30.16 -11.68
CA GLY A 146 3.64 -29.38 -12.71
C GLY A 146 4.42 -30.36 -13.59
N GLY A 147 3.88 -30.65 -14.77
CA GLY A 147 4.58 -31.40 -15.81
C GLY A 147 5.49 -30.45 -16.57
N MET A 148 6.80 -30.63 -16.42
CA MET A 148 7.77 -30.13 -17.39
C MET A 148 7.33 -30.55 -18.81
N PRO A 149 7.47 -29.67 -19.81
CA PRO A 149 7.21 -30.04 -21.19
C PRO A 149 8.14 -31.18 -21.62
N ASP A 150 7.58 -32.13 -22.38
CA ASP A 150 8.28 -33.30 -22.91
C ASP A 150 9.42 -32.87 -23.84
N LEU A 151 10.67 -32.94 -23.33
CA LEU A 151 11.90 -32.47 -23.97
C LEU A 151 12.24 -33.24 -25.26
N SER A 152 11.57 -34.36 -25.51
CA SER A 152 11.84 -35.24 -26.67
C SER A 152 11.26 -34.71 -27.98
N LYS A 153 10.43 -33.65 -27.94
CA LYS A 153 9.77 -33.05 -29.12
C LYS A 153 10.13 -31.57 -29.33
N MET A 154 11.12 -31.04 -28.62
CA MET A 154 11.53 -29.65 -28.78
C MET A 154 12.51 -29.50 -29.95
N ASP A 155 12.18 -28.60 -30.88
CA ASP A 155 13.09 -28.20 -31.94
C ASP A 155 14.38 -27.60 -31.34
N PRO A 156 15.56 -27.81 -31.96
CA PRO A 156 16.84 -27.40 -31.40
C PRO A 156 16.95 -25.90 -31.09
N LYS A 157 16.20 -25.04 -31.81
CA LYS A 157 16.12 -23.60 -31.52
C LYS A 157 15.39 -23.28 -30.21
N GLN A 158 14.42 -24.11 -29.82
CA GLN A 158 13.67 -23.93 -28.57
C GLN A 158 14.47 -24.40 -27.36
N LEU A 159 15.31 -25.44 -27.52
CA LEU A 159 16.25 -25.88 -26.49
C LEU A 159 17.29 -24.82 -26.20
N GLU A 160 17.83 -24.16 -27.23
CA GLU A 160 18.79 -23.08 -27.06
C GLU A 160 18.16 -21.86 -26.36
N ALA A 161 16.92 -21.50 -26.73
CA ALA A 161 16.18 -20.44 -26.06
C ALA A 161 15.91 -20.76 -24.58
N LEU A 162 15.55 -22.01 -24.28
CA LEU A 162 15.31 -22.48 -22.92
C LEU A 162 16.60 -22.50 -22.09
N GLN A 163 17.71 -22.95 -22.68
CA GLN A 163 19.02 -22.98 -22.02
C GLN A 163 19.54 -21.57 -21.73
N LYS A 164 19.36 -20.64 -22.68
CA LYS A 164 19.71 -19.23 -22.52
C LYS A 164 18.83 -18.55 -21.46
N GLN A 165 17.55 -18.92 -21.39
CA GLN A 165 16.62 -18.43 -20.37
C GLN A 165 16.93 -19.01 -18.98
N ALA A 166 17.33 -20.28 -18.89
CA ALA A 166 17.77 -20.92 -17.65
C ALA A 166 19.10 -20.34 -17.12
N GLN A 167 20.05 -20.03 -18.02
CA GLN A 167 21.28 -19.32 -17.67
C GLN A 167 21.01 -17.89 -17.21
N ALA A 168 20.10 -17.17 -17.88
CA ALA A 168 19.71 -15.81 -17.48
C ALA A 168 18.95 -15.77 -16.14
N ALA A 169 18.24 -16.84 -15.79
CA ALA A 169 17.54 -17.00 -14.52
C ALA A 169 18.44 -17.49 -13.37
N GLY A 170 19.75 -17.69 -13.61
CA GLY A 170 20.71 -18.08 -12.56
C GLY A 170 20.55 -19.51 -12.04
N LEU A 171 19.80 -20.37 -12.75
CA LEU A 171 19.53 -21.76 -12.33
C LEU A 171 20.53 -22.79 -12.87
N GLY A 172 21.64 -22.36 -13.47
CA GLY A 172 22.68 -23.24 -13.99
C GLY A 172 23.89 -23.31 -13.06
N GLY A 173 23.83 -24.12 -12.01
CA GLY A 173 24.96 -24.23 -11.07
C GLY A 173 24.85 -25.33 -10.01
N MET A 174 24.65 -26.58 -10.41
CA MET A 174 25.06 -27.73 -9.58
C MET A 174 25.90 -28.67 -10.45
N LYS A 175 27.22 -28.42 -10.41
CA LYS A 175 28.23 -29.39 -10.80
C LYS A 175 29.20 -29.46 -9.64
N GLY A 176 29.10 -30.56 -8.90
CA GLY A 176 29.95 -31.00 -7.80
C GLY A 176 29.62 -32.46 -7.60
#